data_AF-A0A7S2Z527-F1
#
_entry.id   AF-A0A7S2Z527-F1
#
_cell.length_a   1.000
_cell.length_b   1.000
_cell.length_c   1.000
_cell.angle_alpha   90.00
_cell.angle_beta   90.00
_cell.angle_gamma   90.00
#
_symmetry.space_group_name_H-M   'P 1'
#
loop_
_entity.id
_entity.type
_entity.pdbx_description
1 polymer ?
#
loop_
_entity_poly.entity_id
_entity_poly.type
_entity_poly.pdbx_seq_one_letter_code
_entity_poly.pdbx_strand_id
1 'polypeptide(L)'
;GGEAAELARPELPKETGLGDTFLQCFTASWVHVKIAHHGVGLLERAKRYEDATELCQILLGRPECKHKRGEWWNRFCIDLEHLGKVETSLEVAEAAVADEWVRVGPRLSLQRRILRLGRPPRRWKKPSFAARAAWTPRERKFTGRPTNCKRSVKSTFVGFDDEDVTVEELALQYYGKEENGSWRGSHAENGVWNTLFALLMWDILFLDRPDVFQNQFQTAPLDLDTDYFFCTRKKEIEERLEEISGGGAIALIRKVWAREGERKTLCVGLSWERFSEEELFTIVHCVGGPGLAVIMGLLARDHKHWRSGMPDLVMWKEEPFPAARFVEVKGPRDTLADHQRAWLAELAFAGLDVEVCKILEP
;
A
#
# COMPACT_ATOMS: atom_id res chain seq x y z
N GLY A 1 -14.84 4.83 -21.64
CA GLY A 1 -13.59 4.14 -22.00
C GLY A 1 -12.55 4.55 -21.01
N GLY A 2 -12.40 3.77 -19.94
CA GLY A 2 -11.41 4.03 -18.91
C GLY A 2 -10.09 3.41 -19.34
N GLU A 3 -9.05 4.22 -19.53
CA GLU A 3 -7.68 3.76 -19.36
C GLU A 3 -7.54 3.37 -17.88
N ALA A 4 -7.92 2.14 -17.54
CA ALA A 4 -7.31 1.45 -16.42
C ALA A 4 -5.82 1.53 -16.72
N ALA A 5 -5.07 2.26 -15.89
CA ALA A 5 -3.64 2.41 -16.06
C ALA A 5 -3.07 1.02 -16.24
N GLU A 6 -2.64 0.72 -17.46
CA GLU A 6 -1.80 -0.42 -17.75
C GLU A 6 -0.54 -0.12 -16.96
N LEU A 7 -0.49 -0.60 -15.71
CA LEU A 7 0.70 -0.64 -14.89
C LEU A 7 1.68 -1.43 -15.74
N ALA A 8 2.50 -0.72 -16.52
CA ALA A 8 3.46 -1.28 -17.44
C ALA A 8 4.22 -2.38 -16.70
N ARG A 9 3.99 -3.62 -17.12
CA ARG A 9 4.40 -4.81 -16.38
C ARG A 9 5.82 -5.15 -16.83
N PRO A 10 6.74 -5.46 -15.91
CA PRO A 10 7.89 -6.24 -16.32
C PRO A 10 7.38 -7.62 -16.75
N GLU A 11 7.75 -8.04 -17.96
CA GLU A 11 7.78 -9.46 -18.29
C GLU A 11 8.74 -10.16 -17.31
N LEU A 12 8.55 -11.47 -17.07
CA LEU A 12 9.54 -12.23 -16.29
C LEU A 12 10.94 -11.91 -16.85
N PRO A 13 11.92 -11.57 -16.00
CA PRO A 13 13.30 -11.51 -16.47
C PRO A 13 13.58 -12.80 -17.21
N LYS A 14 14.03 -12.71 -18.48
CA LYS A 14 14.44 -13.88 -19.25
C LYS A 14 15.42 -14.67 -18.36
N GLU A 15 15.15 -15.96 -18.18
CA GLU A 15 15.90 -16.84 -17.27
C GLU A 15 17.41 -16.61 -17.43
N THR A 16 18.02 -16.02 -16.40
CA THR A 16 19.46 -15.75 -16.35
C THR A 16 20.03 -16.34 -15.05
N GLY A 17 20.02 -17.68 -14.97
CA GLY A 17 20.64 -18.44 -13.88
C GLY A 17 20.12 -18.10 -12.46
N LEU A 18 20.80 -18.61 -11.43
CA LEU A 18 20.47 -18.35 -10.01
C LEU A 18 20.44 -16.85 -9.63
N GLY A 19 20.98 -15.97 -10.48
CA GLY A 19 21.23 -14.55 -10.20
C GLY A 19 19.98 -13.67 -10.15
N ASP A 20 18.84 -14.12 -10.68
CA ASP A 20 17.60 -13.32 -10.71
C ASP A 20 16.43 -14.02 -9.99
N THR A 21 16.72 -14.95 -9.08
CA THR A 21 15.68 -15.71 -8.35
C THR A 21 15.22 -14.98 -7.08
N PHE A 22 13.99 -15.25 -6.61
CA PHE A 22 13.51 -14.78 -5.30
C PHE A 22 14.36 -15.27 -4.12
N LEU A 23 15.19 -16.32 -4.32
CA LEU A 23 16.13 -16.85 -3.33
C LEU A 23 17.38 -15.98 -3.13
N GLN A 24 17.63 -14.99 -4.00
CA GLN A 24 18.77 -14.07 -3.87
C GLN A 24 18.79 -13.34 -2.52
N CYS A 25 17.63 -13.17 -1.87
CA CYS A 25 17.52 -12.59 -0.55
C CYS A 25 18.21 -13.37 0.58
N PHE A 26 18.60 -14.62 0.32
CA PHE A 26 19.34 -15.49 1.24
C PHE A 26 20.86 -15.52 0.97
N THR A 27 21.39 -14.54 0.24
CA THR A 27 22.82 -14.44 -0.08
C THR A 27 23.56 -13.40 0.77
N ALA A 28 24.88 -13.58 0.93
CA ALA A 28 25.72 -12.61 1.63
C ALA A 28 25.71 -11.22 0.96
N SER A 29 25.72 -11.18 -0.39
CA SER A 29 25.63 -9.93 -1.15
C SER A 29 24.37 -9.14 -0.80
N TRP A 30 23.22 -9.81 -0.70
CA TRP A 30 21.97 -9.17 -0.31
C TRP A 30 22.05 -8.56 1.10
N VAL A 31 22.68 -9.27 2.04
CA VAL A 31 22.90 -8.75 3.40
C VAL A 31 23.82 -7.53 3.39
N HIS A 32 24.90 -7.52 2.60
CA HIS A 32 25.77 -6.36 2.46
C HIS A 32 25.04 -5.14 1.88
N VAL A 33 24.22 -5.33 0.84
CA VAL A 33 23.39 -4.25 0.28
C VAL A 33 22.39 -3.74 1.31
N LYS A 34 21.79 -4.61 2.12
CA LYS A 34 20.89 -4.21 3.21
C LYS A 34 21.62 -3.42 4.31
N ILE A 35 22.86 -3.77 4.66
CA ILE A 35 23.69 -3.00 5.58
C ILE A 35 23.96 -1.60 5.02
N ALA A 36 24.38 -1.52 3.76
CA ALA A 36 24.61 -0.24 3.08
C ALA A 36 23.34 0.63 3.00
N HIS A 37 22.18 0.02 2.75
CA HIS A 37 20.89 0.71 2.82
C HIS A 37 20.63 1.38 4.18
N HIS A 38 20.93 0.69 5.29
CA HIS A 38 20.84 1.32 6.61
C HIS A 38 21.92 2.39 6.84
N GLY A 39 23.08 2.25 6.19
CA GLY A 39 24.17 3.23 6.18
C GLY A 39 23.77 4.60 5.65
N VAL A 40 22.91 4.64 4.62
CA VAL A 40 22.38 5.91 4.06
C VAL A 40 21.72 6.74 5.17
N GLY A 41 20.80 6.13 5.94
CA GLY A 41 20.12 6.82 7.05
C GLY A 41 21.06 7.26 8.19
N LEU A 42 22.19 6.59 8.38
CA LEU A 42 23.21 7.00 9.37
C LEU A 42 23.98 8.24 8.89
N LEU A 43 24.37 8.28 7.62
CA LEU A 43 25.06 9.42 7.02
C LEU A 43 24.19 10.67 7.03
N GLU A 44 22.91 10.52 6.69
CA GLU A 44 21.93 11.62 6.72
C GLU A 44 21.74 12.20 8.12
N ARG A 45 21.64 11.35 9.16
CA ARG A 45 21.57 11.81 10.56
C ARG A 45 22.84 12.55 10.99
N ALA A 46 23.98 12.16 10.44
CA ALA A 46 25.25 12.86 10.63
C ALA A 46 25.41 14.10 9.74
N LYS A 47 24.40 14.46 8.94
CA LYS A 47 24.41 15.56 7.94
C LYS A 47 25.52 15.40 6.88
N ARG A 48 25.97 14.18 6.64
CA ARG A 48 26.97 13.82 5.63
C ARG A 48 26.27 13.51 4.30
N TYR A 49 25.63 14.52 3.73
CA TYR A 49 24.76 14.34 2.57
C TYR A 49 25.54 13.98 1.30
N GLU A 50 26.77 14.47 1.13
CA GLU A 50 27.65 14.06 0.03
C GLU A 50 27.90 12.55 0.06
N ASP A 51 28.34 12.03 1.22
CA ASP A 51 28.57 10.58 1.39
C ASP A 51 27.27 9.77 1.21
N ALA A 52 26.13 10.30 1.67
CA ALA A 52 24.83 9.66 1.49
C ALA A 52 24.44 9.55 0.01
N THR A 53 24.69 10.61 -0.79
CA THR A 53 24.46 10.58 -2.24
C THR A 53 25.37 9.59 -2.95
N GLU A 54 26.65 9.49 -2.58
CA GLU A 54 27.58 8.51 -3.13
C GLU A 54 27.13 7.08 -2.81
N LEU A 55 26.73 6.82 -1.56
CA LEU A 55 26.22 5.51 -1.16
C LEU A 55 24.92 5.15 -1.89
N CYS A 56 24.01 6.11 -2.10
CA CYS A 56 22.81 5.88 -2.90
C CYS A 56 23.14 5.51 -4.36
N GLN A 57 24.12 6.17 -4.98
CA GLN A 57 24.58 5.83 -6.33
C GLN A 57 25.17 4.41 -6.38
N ILE A 58 25.99 4.04 -5.39
CA ILE A 58 26.52 2.68 -5.27
C ILE A 58 25.39 1.66 -5.17
N LEU A 59 24.38 1.91 -4.33
CA LEU A 59 23.21 1.04 -4.16
C LEU A 59 22.39 0.92 -5.46
N LEU A 60 22.17 2.03 -6.17
CA LEU A 60 21.46 2.04 -7.45
C LEU A 60 22.20 1.27 -8.56
N GLY A 61 23.51 1.03 -8.42
CA GLY A 61 24.28 0.17 -9.30
C GLY A 61 24.22 -1.33 -8.95
N ARG A 62 23.54 -1.72 -7.86
CA ARG A 62 23.49 -3.13 -7.41
C ARG A 62 22.25 -3.86 -7.95
N PRO A 63 22.38 -5.15 -8.33
CA PRO A 63 21.26 -5.98 -8.74
C PRO A 63 20.43 -6.49 -7.55
N GLU A 64 21.00 -6.53 -6.34
CA GLU A 64 20.29 -6.95 -5.14
C GLU A 64 19.27 -5.90 -4.66
N CYS A 65 18.29 -6.34 -3.87
CA CYS A 65 17.32 -5.46 -3.22
C CYS A 65 16.56 -4.53 -4.21
N LYS A 66 16.25 -5.00 -5.43
CA LYS A 66 15.57 -4.17 -6.45
C LYS A 66 14.30 -3.46 -5.94
N HIS A 67 13.53 -4.11 -5.07
CA HIS A 67 12.36 -3.53 -4.39
C HIS A 67 12.66 -2.26 -3.55
N LYS A 68 13.92 -1.95 -3.26
CA LYS A 68 14.35 -0.74 -2.53
C LYS A 68 14.76 0.41 -3.45
N ARG A 69 14.86 0.21 -4.76
CA ARG A 69 15.35 1.23 -5.71
C ARG A 69 14.54 2.52 -5.67
N GLY A 70 13.21 2.43 -5.55
CA GLY A 70 12.37 3.61 -5.35
C GLY A 70 12.70 4.42 -4.09
N GLU A 71 13.07 3.74 -3.01
CA GLU A 71 13.51 4.40 -1.78
C GLU A 71 14.86 5.08 -1.98
N TRP A 72 15.83 4.40 -2.60
CA TRP A 72 17.17 4.94 -2.87
C TRP A 72 17.13 6.15 -3.80
N TRP A 73 16.33 6.11 -4.88
CA TRP A 73 16.14 7.28 -5.76
C TRP A 73 15.54 8.46 -5.00
N ASN A 74 14.54 8.23 -4.15
CA ASN A 74 13.94 9.30 -3.36
C ASN A 74 14.94 9.90 -2.36
N ARG A 75 15.70 9.08 -1.64
CA ARG A 75 16.76 9.53 -0.73
C ARG A 75 17.81 10.34 -1.49
N PHE A 76 18.27 9.85 -2.65
CA PHE A 76 19.22 10.55 -3.48
C PHE A 76 18.72 11.96 -3.90
N CYS A 77 17.48 12.09 -4.36
CA CYS A 77 16.88 13.40 -4.66
C CYS A 77 16.79 14.32 -3.42
N ILE A 78 16.45 13.76 -2.24
CA ILE A 78 16.36 14.53 -0.99
C ILE A 78 17.73 15.07 -0.58
N ASP A 79 18.76 14.23 -0.63
CA ASP A 79 20.10 14.60 -0.23
C ASP A 79 20.70 15.62 -1.21
N LEU A 80 20.44 15.50 -2.51
CA LEU A 80 20.80 16.54 -3.49
C LEU A 80 20.15 17.89 -3.18
N GLU A 81 18.90 17.91 -2.71
CA GLU A 81 18.24 19.15 -2.28
C GLU A 81 18.89 19.73 -1.01
N HIS A 82 19.31 18.89 -0.05
CA HIS A 82 20.09 19.35 1.11
C HIS A 82 21.43 19.98 0.72
N LEU A 83 22.04 19.50 -0.37
CA LEU A 83 23.25 20.05 -0.96
C LEU A 83 23.02 21.28 -1.85
N GLY A 84 21.78 21.79 -1.95
CA GLY A 84 21.43 22.92 -2.81
C GLY A 84 21.41 22.59 -4.31
N LYS A 85 21.57 21.33 -4.70
CA LYS A 85 21.60 20.85 -6.09
C LYS A 85 20.21 20.55 -6.64
N VAL A 86 19.33 21.56 -6.62
CA VAL A 86 17.90 21.40 -6.96
C VAL A 86 17.68 20.98 -8.43
N GLU A 87 18.44 21.53 -9.38
CA GLU A 87 18.29 21.14 -10.80
C GLU A 87 18.71 19.68 -11.01
N THR A 88 19.84 19.27 -10.43
CA THR A 88 20.28 17.88 -10.45
C THR A 88 19.27 16.94 -9.79
N SER A 89 18.64 17.36 -8.68
CA SER A 89 17.55 16.58 -8.05
C SER A 89 16.36 16.38 -9.00
N LEU A 90 15.99 17.41 -9.77
CA LEU A 90 14.93 17.31 -10.78
C LEU A 90 15.31 16.33 -11.91
N GLU A 91 16.51 16.45 -12.47
CA GLU A 91 17.02 15.55 -13.52
C GLU A 91 17.07 14.08 -13.04
N VAL A 92 17.56 13.87 -11.81
CA VAL A 92 17.59 12.55 -11.17
C VAL A 92 16.17 12.01 -10.97
N ALA A 93 15.21 12.84 -10.55
CA ALA A 93 13.83 12.41 -10.40
C ALA A 93 13.20 12.02 -11.76
N GLU A 94 13.47 12.79 -12.81
CA GLU A 94 13.03 12.51 -14.18
C GLU A 94 13.62 11.19 -14.72
N ALA A 95 14.87 10.89 -14.41
CA ALA A 95 15.48 9.59 -14.73
C ALA A 95 14.88 8.45 -13.88
N ALA A 96 14.67 8.68 -12.59
CA ALA A 96 14.17 7.67 -11.67
C ALA A 96 12.76 7.17 -12.00
N VAL A 97 11.88 8.01 -12.58
CA VAL A 97 10.54 7.56 -13.00
C VAL A 97 10.56 6.62 -14.21
N ALA A 98 11.69 6.52 -14.92
CA ALA A 98 11.89 5.54 -15.99
C ALA A 98 12.39 4.17 -15.48
N ASP A 99 12.82 4.08 -14.22
CA ASP A 99 13.23 2.83 -13.58
C ASP A 99 12.00 1.97 -13.21
N GLU A 100 11.92 0.76 -13.76
CA GLU A 100 10.82 -0.19 -13.60
C GLU A 100 10.62 -0.67 -12.16
N TRP A 101 11.67 -0.59 -11.33
CA TRP A 101 11.64 -1.00 -9.93
C TRP A 101 11.18 0.12 -9.00
N VAL A 102 10.83 1.29 -9.56
CA VAL A 102 10.28 2.42 -8.82
C VAL A 102 8.77 2.41 -8.94
N ARG A 103 8.12 1.90 -7.90
CA ARG A 103 6.69 1.55 -7.89
C ARG A 103 5.90 2.30 -6.82
N VAL A 104 4.58 2.29 -6.95
CA VAL A 104 3.58 2.75 -5.97
C VAL A 104 3.95 4.08 -5.29
N GLY A 105 4.16 4.09 -3.97
CA GLY A 105 4.44 5.29 -3.17
C GLY A 105 5.73 6.02 -3.58
N PRO A 106 6.88 5.33 -3.62
CA PRO A 106 8.12 5.93 -4.12
C PRO A 106 8.01 6.56 -5.51
N ARG A 107 7.28 5.92 -6.44
CA ARG A 107 7.02 6.46 -7.78
C ARG A 107 6.20 7.74 -7.71
N LEU A 108 5.12 7.74 -6.95
CA LEU A 108 4.28 8.93 -6.79
C LEU A 108 5.05 10.08 -6.13
N SER A 109 5.93 9.78 -5.17
CA SER A 109 6.79 10.77 -4.52
C SER A 109 7.71 11.50 -5.53
N LEU A 110 8.36 10.73 -6.41
CA LEU A 110 9.20 11.29 -7.48
C LEU A 110 8.37 12.07 -8.50
N GLN A 111 7.22 11.54 -8.93
CA GLN A 111 6.33 12.25 -9.85
C GLN A 111 5.87 13.59 -9.27
N ARG A 112 5.48 13.63 -7.99
CA ARG A 112 5.10 14.87 -7.29
C ARG A 112 6.30 15.81 -7.13
N ARG A 113 7.51 15.28 -6.92
CA ARG A 113 8.75 16.07 -6.91
C ARG A 113 8.99 16.74 -8.26
N ILE A 114 8.86 16.01 -9.38
CA ILE A 114 8.97 16.56 -10.73
C ILE A 114 7.97 17.70 -10.93
N LEU A 115 6.71 17.53 -10.52
CA LEU A 115 5.70 18.59 -10.63
C LEU A 115 5.99 19.81 -9.76
N ARG A 116 6.61 19.61 -8.59
CA ARG A 116 6.99 20.70 -7.67
C ARG A 116 8.19 21.48 -8.19
N LEU A 117 9.23 20.79 -8.64
CA LEU A 117 10.50 21.39 -9.04
C LEU A 117 10.50 21.87 -10.49
N GLY A 118 9.86 21.13 -11.40
CA GLY A 118 9.78 21.40 -12.85
C GLY A 118 8.77 22.49 -13.22
N ARG A 119 8.67 23.56 -12.43
CA ARG A 119 7.90 24.76 -12.81
C ARG A 119 8.74 25.67 -13.70
N PRO A 120 8.13 26.52 -14.56
CA PRO A 120 8.89 27.50 -15.32
C PRO A 120 9.78 28.38 -14.43
N PRO A 121 11.01 28.72 -14.86
CA PRO A 121 11.57 28.48 -16.20
C PRO A 121 12.22 27.10 -16.40
N ARG A 122 12.29 26.22 -15.38
CA ARG A 122 13.00 24.93 -15.48
C ARG A 122 12.39 23.97 -16.49
N ARG A 123 11.06 23.81 -16.44
CA ARG A 123 10.30 23.02 -17.41
C ARG A 123 9.01 23.74 -17.76
N TRP A 124 8.66 23.70 -19.05
CA TRP A 124 7.43 24.29 -19.60
C TRP A 124 6.37 23.23 -19.92
N LYS A 125 6.81 22.03 -20.31
CA LYS A 125 5.94 20.91 -20.66
C LYS A 125 5.56 20.12 -19.40
N LYS A 126 4.27 19.89 -19.20
CA LYS A 126 3.78 19.01 -18.13
C LYS A 126 3.96 17.53 -18.53
N PRO A 127 4.43 16.65 -17.63
CA PRO A 127 4.47 15.21 -17.87
C PRO A 127 3.07 14.60 -18.08
N SER A 128 2.96 13.49 -18.80
CA SER A 128 1.69 12.79 -19.04
C SER A 128 1.02 12.30 -17.75
N PHE A 129 1.82 11.88 -16.76
CA PHE A 129 1.32 11.45 -15.45
C PHE A 129 0.83 12.61 -14.56
N ALA A 130 0.95 13.87 -14.99
CA ALA A 130 0.74 15.03 -14.11
C ALA A 130 -0.65 15.06 -13.47
N ALA A 131 -1.71 14.75 -14.25
CA ALA A 131 -3.08 14.74 -13.74
C ALA A 131 -3.26 13.68 -12.64
N ARG A 132 -2.75 12.47 -12.86
CA ARG A 132 -2.83 11.36 -11.89
C ARG A 132 -2.00 11.64 -10.64
N ALA A 133 -0.76 12.13 -10.79
CA ALA A 133 0.12 12.41 -9.66
C ALA A 133 -0.32 13.62 -8.80
N ALA A 134 -1.04 14.57 -9.42
CA ALA A 134 -1.63 15.72 -8.75
C ALA A 134 -3.02 15.45 -8.19
N TRP A 135 -3.62 14.29 -8.46
CA TRP A 135 -4.94 13.93 -7.94
C TRP A 135 -4.94 13.95 -6.41
N THR A 136 -6.03 14.44 -5.84
CA THR A 136 -6.25 14.50 -4.40
C THR A 136 -7.65 14.00 -4.06
N PRO A 137 -7.81 13.21 -3.00
CA PRO A 137 -9.10 12.75 -2.53
C PRO A 137 -9.94 13.91 -1.97
N ARG A 138 -11.25 13.69 -1.85
CA ARG A 138 -12.12 14.58 -1.09
C ARG A 138 -11.65 14.63 0.37
N GLU A 139 -11.68 15.83 0.95
CA GLU A 139 -11.39 16.03 2.37
C GLU A 139 -12.68 16.34 3.15
N ARG A 140 -12.84 15.69 4.30
CA ARG A 140 -13.81 16.04 5.32
C ARG A 140 -13.08 16.48 6.58
N LYS A 141 -13.58 17.53 7.22
CA LYS A 141 -12.96 18.11 8.40
C LYS A 141 -13.97 18.25 9.52
N PHE A 142 -13.57 17.92 10.73
CA PHE A 142 -14.32 18.24 11.95
C PHE A 142 -13.36 18.52 13.11
N THR A 143 -13.85 19.23 14.12
CA THR A 143 -13.05 19.59 15.29
C THR A 143 -13.22 18.54 16.37
N GLY A 144 -12.12 18.05 16.93
CA GLY A 144 -12.09 17.15 18.10
C GLY A 144 -11.41 17.82 19.28
N ARG A 145 -11.87 17.58 20.51
CA ARG A 145 -11.23 18.11 21.72
C ARG A 145 -10.08 17.19 22.15
N PRO A 146 -8.80 17.62 22.06
CA PRO A 146 -7.69 16.75 22.43
C PRO A 146 -7.64 16.52 23.95
N THR A 147 -7.27 15.32 24.38
CA THR A 147 -7.06 14.97 25.80
C THR A 147 -5.58 14.87 26.15
N ASN A 148 -4.72 14.63 25.16
CA ASN A 148 -3.28 14.70 25.30
C ASN A 148 -2.61 15.29 24.04
N CYS A 149 -1.82 16.35 24.24
CA CYS A 149 -1.07 17.04 23.17
C CYS A 149 0.45 16.80 23.24
N LYS A 150 0.93 15.81 24.02
CA LYS A 150 2.37 15.53 24.15
C LYS A 150 2.94 15.04 22.82
N ARG A 151 4.03 15.67 22.38
CA ARG A 151 4.86 15.19 21.25
C ARG A 151 5.32 13.75 21.54
N SER A 152 5.18 12.87 20.56
CA SER A 152 5.61 11.45 20.60
C SER A 152 4.68 10.47 21.35
N VAL A 153 3.48 10.88 21.74
CA VAL A 153 2.42 9.99 22.24
C VAL A 153 1.27 9.99 21.22
N LYS A 154 0.56 8.86 21.04
CA LYS A 154 -0.62 8.79 20.15
C LYS A 154 -1.64 9.85 20.61
N SER A 155 -2.09 10.69 19.69
CA SER A 155 -3.09 11.73 19.99
C SER A 155 -4.41 11.07 20.39
N THR A 156 -4.91 11.45 21.56
CA THR A 156 -6.21 11.03 22.08
C THR A 156 -7.15 12.24 22.16
N PHE A 157 -8.44 11.98 22.03
CA PHE A 157 -9.51 12.96 22.00
C PHE A 157 -10.65 12.55 22.92
N VAL A 158 -11.44 13.52 23.38
CA VAL A 158 -12.73 13.21 24.00
C VAL A 158 -13.70 12.75 22.92
N GLY A 159 -14.19 11.52 23.06
CA GLY A 159 -15.22 10.93 22.23
C GLY A 159 -16.57 11.63 22.40
N PHE A 160 -17.50 11.35 21.50
CA PHE A 160 -18.87 11.84 21.60
C PHE A 160 -19.68 11.16 22.71
N ASP A 161 -19.11 10.13 23.32
CA ASP A 161 -19.55 9.39 24.50
C ASP A 161 -18.79 9.81 25.79
N ASP A 162 -18.04 10.92 25.74
CA ASP A 162 -17.22 11.45 26.83
C ASP A 162 -16.03 10.57 27.28
N GLU A 163 -15.71 9.51 26.53
CA GLU A 163 -14.55 8.63 26.78
C GLU A 163 -13.29 9.09 26.04
N ASP A 164 -12.10 8.71 26.53
CA ASP A 164 -10.84 8.95 25.83
C ASP A 164 -10.68 7.99 24.65
N VAL A 165 -10.72 8.52 23.42
CA VAL A 165 -10.65 7.73 22.19
C VAL A 165 -9.45 8.12 21.32
N THR A 166 -9.05 7.20 20.46
CA THR A 166 -8.07 7.45 19.40
C THR A 166 -8.66 8.31 18.28
N VAL A 167 -7.79 8.82 17.40
CA VAL A 167 -8.21 9.62 16.24
C VAL A 167 -9.11 8.80 15.30
N GLU A 168 -8.83 7.50 15.13
CA GLU A 168 -9.59 6.60 14.27
C GLU A 168 -10.96 6.26 14.86
N GLU A 169 -11.03 6.01 16.16
CA GLU A 169 -12.30 5.79 16.88
C GLU A 169 -13.18 7.03 16.89
N LEU A 170 -12.60 8.22 17.09
CA LEU A 170 -13.35 9.47 17.00
C LEU A 170 -13.95 9.67 15.61
N ALA A 171 -13.21 9.31 14.54
CA ALA A 171 -13.72 9.35 13.18
C ALA A 171 -14.88 8.37 12.98
N LEU A 172 -14.78 7.13 13.50
CA LEU A 172 -15.88 6.16 13.46
C LEU A 172 -17.14 6.68 14.16
N GLN A 173 -17.00 7.23 15.38
CA GLN A 173 -18.13 7.83 16.09
C GLN A 173 -18.74 9.00 15.30
N TYR A 174 -17.90 9.85 14.70
CA TYR A 174 -18.36 10.96 13.86
C TYR A 174 -19.22 10.47 12.68
N TYR A 175 -18.75 9.49 11.90
CA TYR A 175 -19.51 8.95 10.76
C TYR A 175 -20.72 8.10 11.17
N GLY A 176 -20.71 7.54 12.38
CA GLY A 176 -21.83 6.78 12.94
C GLY A 176 -23.05 7.64 13.30
N LYS A 177 -22.90 8.96 13.44
CA LYS A 177 -24.03 9.87 13.68
C LYS A 177 -24.97 9.96 12.46
N GLU A 178 -26.26 10.13 12.73
CA GLU A 178 -27.31 10.25 11.70
C GLU A 178 -27.04 11.38 10.71
N GLU A 179 -26.68 12.56 11.22
CA GLU A 179 -26.32 13.74 10.43
C GLU A 179 -25.08 13.54 9.53
N ASN A 180 -24.21 12.59 9.84
CA ASN A 180 -23.00 12.26 9.09
C ASN A 180 -23.12 10.96 8.30
N GLY A 181 -24.32 10.38 8.30
CA GLY A 181 -24.72 9.30 7.43
C GLY A 181 -24.99 7.97 8.12
N SER A 182 -24.84 7.78 9.42
CA SER A 182 -25.08 6.48 10.08
C SER A 182 -24.24 5.33 9.49
N TRP A 183 -22.95 5.57 9.27
CA TRP A 183 -22.05 4.53 8.81
C TRP A 183 -21.70 3.56 9.94
N ARG A 184 -21.66 2.26 9.62
CA ARG A 184 -20.93 1.28 10.42
C ARG A 184 -19.52 1.17 9.87
N GLY A 185 -18.55 0.80 10.68
CA GLY A 185 -17.17 0.69 10.20
C GLY A 185 -16.27 -0.03 11.16
N SER A 186 -15.10 -0.39 10.66
CA SER A 186 -14.04 -1.05 11.41
C SER A 186 -12.74 -0.30 11.18
N HIS A 187 -11.95 -0.14 12.25
CA HIS A 187 -10.56 0.29 12.12
C HIS A 187 -9.74 -0.89 11.59
N ALA A 188 -9.73 -0.97 10.27
CA ALA A 188 -9.26 -2.12 9.53
C ALA A 188 -7.74 -2.17 9.37
N GLU A 189 -7.04 -1.04 9.51
CA GLU A 189 -5.65 -0.87 9.05
C GLU A 189 -5.45 -1.63 7.71
N ASN A 190 -4.27 -2.25 7.52
CA ASN A 190 -4.07 -3.22 6.44
C ASN A 190 -4.60 -4.63 6.79
N GLY A 191 -5.06 -4.84 8.03
CA GLY A 191 -5.35 -6.17 8.58
C GLY A 191 -6.50 -6.87 7.87
N VAL A 192 -7.61 -6.16 7.62
CA VAL A 192 -8.79 -6.76 6.96
C VAL A 192 -8.47 -7.16 5.52
N TRP A 193 -7.72 -6.32 4.81
CA TRP A 193 -7.42 -6.55 3.39
C TRP A 193 -6.42 -7.68 3.20
N ASN A 194 -5.43 -7.78 4.08
CA ASN A 194 -4.50 -8.91 4.08
C ASN A 194 -5.20 -10.22 4.49
N THR A 195 -6.16 -10.15 5.42
CA THR A 195 -7.01 -11.28 5.81
C THR A 195 -7.86 -11.76 4.63
N LEU A 196 -8.56 -10.83 3.97
CA LEU A 196 -9.35 -11.12 2.77
C LEU A 196 -8.49 -11.68 1.65
N PHE A 197 -7.29 -11.12 1.42
CA PHE A 197 -6.36 -11.64 0.42
C PHE A 197 -5.95 -13.09 0.71
N ALA A 198 -5.56 -13.40 1.95
CA ALA A 198 -5.20 -14.75 2.35
C ALA A 198 -6.35 -15.75 2.15
N LEU A 199 -7.58 -15.38 2.53
CA LEU A 199 -8.77 -16.23 2.38
C LEU A 199 -9.18 -16.40 0.90
N LEU A 200 -9.23 -15.30 0.16
CA LEU A 200 -9.69 -15.28 -1.24
C LEU A 200 -8.67 -15.85 -2.22
N MET A 201 -7.38 -15.89 -1.86
CA MET A 201 -6.29 -16.42 -2.69
C MET A 201 -5.70 -17.71 -2.10
N TRP A 202 -6.34 -18.34 -1.11
CA TRP A 202 -5.74 -19.42 -0.32
C TRP A 202 -5.12 -20.54 -1.17
N ASP A 203 -5.92 -21.15 -2.04
CA ASP A 203 -5.45 -22.22 -2.92
C ASP A 203 -4.35 -21.77 -3.87
N ILE A 204 -4.39 -20.52 -4.35
CA ILE A 204 -3.36 -19.91 -5.21
C ILE A 204 -2.05 -19.68 -4.46
N LEU A 205 -2.12 -19.19 -3.21
CA LEU A 205 -0.97 -18.98 -2.33
C LEU A 205 -0.22 -20.30 -2.07
N PHE A 206 -0.96 -21.39 -1.93
CA PHE A 206 -0.42 -22.72 -1.67
C PHE A 206 -0.34 -23.62 -2.91
N LEU A 207 -0.42 -23.04 -4.12
CA LEU A 207 -0.10 -23.78 -5.35
C LEU A 207 1.36 -24.20 -5.33
N ASP A 208 1.58 -25.47 -5.64
CA ASP A 208 2.91 -26.05 -5.76
C ASP A 208 3.64 -25.44 -6.97
N ARG A 209 4.80 -24.85 -6.69
CA ARG A 209 5.70 -24.26 -7.69
C ARG A 209 7.14 -24.57 -7.26
N PRO A 210 8.09 -24.66 -8.22
CA PRO A 210 9.48 -24.91 -7.88
C PRO A 210 10.01 -23.91 -6.86
N ASP A 211 10.69 -24.44 -5.84
CA ASP A 211 11.41 -23.70 -4.82
C ASP A 211 10.62 -22.77 -3.89
N VAL A 212 9.31 -22.59 -4.09
CA VAL A 212 8.52 -21.65 -3.26
C VAL A 212 8.21 -22.18 -1.86
N PHE A 213 8.20 -23.51 -1.69
CA PHE A 213 8.07 -24.19 -0.39
C PHE A 213 9.25 -25.14 -0.18
N GLN A 214 10.15 -24.77 0.73
CA GLN A 214 11.37 -25.46 1.12
C GLN A 214 11.19 -26.32 2.39
N ASN A 215 10.17 -26.04 3.21
CA ASN A 215 9.84 -26.83 4.40
C ASN A 215 8.36 -26.72 4.81
N GLN A 216 7.92 -27.62 5.69
CA GLN A 216 6.53 -27.75 6.14
C GLN A 216 6.03 -26.64 7.08
N PHE A 217 6.89 -25.71 7.51
CA PHE A 217 6.55 -24.68 8.49
C PHE A 217 6.30 -23.31 7.84
N GLN A 218 6.28 -23.24 6.51
CA GLN A 218 6.02 -22.01 5.78
C GLN A 218 4.55 -21.61 5.82
N THR A 219 4.30 -20.34 6.15
CA THR A 219 2.96 -19.73 6.17
C THR A 219 2.65 -18.96 4.88
N ALA A 220 3.58 -18.95 3.92
CA ALA A 220 3.50 -18.28 2.64
C ALA A 220 4.53 -18.87 1.66
N PRO A 221 4.30 -18.76 0.34
CA PRO A 221 5.31 -19.11 -0.64
C PRO A 221 6.45 -18.07 -0.61
N LEU A 222 7.69 -18.50 -0.80
CA LEU A 222 8.89 -17.63 -0.71
C LEU A 222 8.90 -16.52 -1.77
N ASP A 223 8.14 -16.68 -2.86
CA ASP A 223 8.07 -15.74 -3.96
C ASP A 223 6.99 -14.66 -3.79
N LEU A 224 6.13 -14.72 -2.75
CA LEU A 224 4.96 -13.83 -2.56
C LEU A 224 5.30 -12.33 -2.70
N ASP A 225 6.40 -11.91 -2.10
CA ASP A 225 6.86 -10.52 -2.07
C ASP A 225 7.70 -10.14 -3.31
N THR A 226 7.57 -10.87 -4.42
CA THR A 226 8.34 -10.71 -5.66
C THR A 226 7.46 -10.81 -6.92
N ASP A 227 7.97 -10.34 -8.05
CA ASP A 227 7.26 -10.41 -9.34
C ASP A 227 6.97 -11.85 -9.79
N TYR A 228 7.75 -12.82 -9.31
CA TYR A 228 7.56 -14.24 -9.62
C TYR A 228 6.19 -14.74 -9.17
N PHE A 229 5.66 -14.27 -8.04
CA PHE A 229 4.38 -14.75 -7.52
C PHE A 229 3.25 -14.55 -8.53
N PHE A 230 3.11 -13.32 -9.03
CA PHE A 230 2.10 -13.00 -10.03
C PHE A 230 2.40 -13.69 -11.35
N CYS A 231 3.64 -13.61 -11.85
CA CYS A 231 3.99 -14.13 -13.15
C CYS A 231 3.81 -15.65 -13.28
N THR A 232 4.18 -16.41 -12.25
CA THR A 232 4.07 -17.88 -12.25
C THR A 232 2.66 -18.39 -11.99
N ARG A 233 1.76 -17.52 -11.49
CA ARG A 233 0.35 -17.85 -11.19
C ARG A 233 -0.63 -16.95 -11.94
N LYS A 234 -0.20 -16.36 -13.06
CA LYS A 234 -0.96 -15.31 -13.76
C LYS A 234 -2.35 -15.78 -14.15
N LYS A 235 -2.44 -16.98 -14.73
CA LYS A 235 -3.70 -17.56 -15.18
C LYS A 235 -4.66 -17.77 -14.01
N GLU A 236 -4.19 -18.43 -12.95
CA GLU A 236 -4.99 -18.75 -11.77
C GLU A 236 -5.45 -17.49 -11.04
N ILE A 237 -4.58 -16.48 -10.94
CA ILE A 237 -4.92 -15.17 -10.37
C ILE A 237 -5.96 -14.46 -11.24
N GLU A 238 -5.78 -14.40 -12.56
CA GLU A 238 -6.73 -13.71 -13.46
C GLU A 238 -8.12 -14.38 -13.41
N GLU A 239 -8.18 -15.72 -13.45
CA GLU A 239 -9.43 -16.49 -13.28
C GLU A 239 -10.10 -16.24 -11.90
N ARG A 240 -9.30 -16.20 -10.83
CA ARG A 240 -9.82 -15.88 -9.48
C ARG A 240 -10.34 -14.46 -9.37
N LEU A 241 -9.69 -13.49 -10.01
CA LEU A 241 -10.18 -12.10 -10.01
C LEU A 241 -11.50 -11.97 -10.78
N GLU A 242 -11.69 -12.75 -11.85
CA GLU A 242 -12.98 -12.85 -12.55
C GLU A 242 -14.07 -13.47 -11.67
N GLU A 243 -13.76 -14.56 -10.96
CA GLU A 243 -14.66 -15.21 -9.99
C GLU A 243 -15.08 -14.23 -8.87
N ILE A 244 -14.11 -13.49 -8.31
CA ILE A 244 -14.37 -12.45 -7.29
C ILE A 244 -15.23 -11.34 -7.87
N SER A 245 -14.92 -10.87 -9.08
CA SER A 245 -15.68 -9.82 -9.76
C SER A 245 -17.14 -10.22 -9.99
N GLY A 246 -17.36 -11.50 -10.33
CA GLY A 246 -18.68 -12.11 -10.49
C GLY A 246 -19.45 -12.42 -9.19
N GLY A 247 -18.89 -12.10 -8.01
CA GLY A 247 -19.55 -12.28 -6.72
C GLY A 247 -19.22 -13.59 -5.99
N GLY A 248 -18.21 -14.35 -6.44
CA GLY A 248 -17.80 -15.61 -5.82
C GLY A 248 -17.09 -15.49 -4.47
N ALA A 249 -16.75 -14.28 -4.04
CA ALA A 249 -15.91 -14.02 -2.86
C ALA A 249 -16.43 -14.65 -1.56
N ILE A 250 -17.74 -14.57 -1.28
CA ILE A 250 -18.33 -15.15 -0.06
C ILE A 250 -18.19 -16.67 -0.04
N ALA A 251 -18.39 -17.33 -1.19
CA ALA A 251 -18.26 -18.78 -1.29
C ALA A 251 -16.82 -19.24 -1.06
N LEU A 252 -15.84 -18.49 -1.60
CA LEU A 252 -14.42 -18.73 -1.38
C LEU A 252 -14.03 -18.61 0.09
N ILE A 253 -14.47 -17.55 0.77
CA ILE A 253 -14.20 -17.35 2.20
C ILE A 253 -14.79 -18.51 3.01
N ARG A 254 -16.07 -18.86 2.82
CA ARG A 254 -16.73 -19.98 3.52
C ARG A 254 -15.96 -21.29 3.36
N LYS A 255 -15.51 -21.59 2.13
CA LYS A 255 -14.78 -22.82 1.83
C LYS A 255 -13.49 -22.91 2.65
N VAL A 256 -12.73 -21.82 2.72
CA VAL A 256 -11.47 -21.78 3.48
C VAL A 256 -11.75 -21.79 4.99
N TRP A 257 -12.73 -20.99 5.43
CA TRP A 257 -13.09 -20.90 6.84
C TRP A 257 -13.54 -22.24 7.42
N ALA A 258 -14.40 -22.98 6.70
CA ALA A 258 -14.86 -24.30 7.11
C ALA A 258 -13.73 -25.34 7.16
N ARG A 259 -12.72 -25.22 6.29
CA ARG A 259 -11.61 -26.19 6.21
C ARG A 259 -10.49 -25.90 7.21
N GLU A 260 -10.17 -24.62 7.43
CA GLU A 260 -8.95 -24.19 8.12
C GLU A 260 -9.23 -23.44 9.44
N GLY A 261 -10.45 -22.92 9.63
CA GLY A 261 -10.79 -22.04 10.75
C GLY A 261 -10.71 -22.74 12.11
N GLU A 262 -11.19 -23.98 12.22
CA GLU A 262 -11.09 -24.76 13.47
C GLU A 262 -9.63 -25.02 13.86
N ARG A 263 -8.78 -25.33 12.87
CA ARG A 263 -7.35 -25.57 13.07
C ARG A 263 -6.55 -24.29 13.27
N LYS A 264 -7.15 -23.14 12.97
CA LYS A 264 -6.49 -21.82 12.92
C LYS A 264 -5.18 -21.87 12.11
N THR A 265 -5.22 -22.52 10.95
CA THR A 265 -4.03 -22.73 10.11
C THR A 265 -3.35 -21.40 9.80
N LEU A 266 -2.04 -21.34 10.01
CA LEU A 266 -1.28 -20.09 9.83
C LEU A 266 -1.09 -19.77 8.35
N CYS A 267 -1.49 -18.58 7.95
CA CYS A 267 -1.23 -18.00 6.63
C CYS A 267 -0.79 -16.55 6.82
N VAL A 268 0.19 -16.09 6.03
CA VAL A 268 0.64 -14.69 6.08
C VAL A 268 -0.55 -13.74 5.83
N GLY A 269 -0.63 -12.67 6.63
CA GLY A 269 -1.68 -11.67 6.51
C GLY A 269 -3.05 -12.07 7.10
N LEU A 270 -3.26 -13.34 7.42
CA LEU A 270 -4.51 -13.83 8.00
C LEU A 270 -4.54 -13.69 9.51
N SER A 271 -5.61 -13.09 10.03
CA SER A 271 -5.95 -13.12 11.45
C SER A 271 -7.32 -13.77 11.67
N TRP A 272 -7.31 -14.96 12.27
CA TRP A 272 -8.53 -15.71 12.60
C TRP A 272 -9.36 -15.07 13.73
N GLU A 273 -8.74 -14.26 14.58
CA GLU A 273 -9.36 -13.74 15.81
C GLU A 273 -9.78 -12.27 15.70
N ARG A 274 -9.17 -11.51 14.78
CA ARG A 274 -9.44 -10.07 14.65
C ARG A 274 -10.79 -9.77 13.99
N PHE A 275 -11.24 -10.64 13.09
CA PHE A 275 -12.45 -10.43 12.30
C PHE A 275 -13.34 -11.67 12.36
N SER A 276 -14.65 -11.45 12.50
CA SER A 276 -15.63 -12.52 12.39
C SER A 276 -15.94 -12.83 10.92
N GLU A 277 -16.39 -14.06 10.65
CA GLU A 277 -16.82 -14.46 9.30
C GLU A 277 -17.95 -13.55 8.78
N GLU A 278 -18.90 -13.19 9.65
CA GLU A 278 -20.01 -12.29 9.32
C GLU A 278 -19.53 -10.89 8.93
N GLU A 279 -18.59 -10.31 9.69
CA GLU A 279 -18.01 -9.00 9.38
C GLU A 279 -17.30 -9.01 8.01
N LEU A 280 -16.53 -10.06 7.71
CA LEU A 280 -15.88 -10.21 6.41
C LEU A 280 -16.90 -10.32 5.27
N PHE A 281 -18.01 -11.04 5.47
CA PHE A 281 -19.09 -11.12 4.47
C PHE A 281 -19.75 -9.76 4.24
N THR A 282 -20.06 -9.02 5.30
CA THR A 282 -20.65 -7.69 5.17
C THR A 282 -19.71 -6.75 4.42
N ILE A 283 -18.41 -6.74 4.75
CA ILE A 283 -17.42 -5.92 4.04
C ILE A 283 -17.36 -6.29 2.56
N VAL A 284 -17.23 -7.58 2.24
CA VAL A 284 -17.18 -8.06 0.85
C VAL A 284 -18.46 -7.72 0.08
N HIS A 285 -19.62 -7.87 0.71
CA HIS A 285 -20.90 -7.54 0.11
C HIS A 285 -21.02 -6.05 -0.20
N CYS A 286 -20.68 -5.19 0.76
CA CYS A 286 -20.79 -3.74 0.64
C CYS A 286 -19.74 -3.12 -0.30
N VAL A 287 -18.53 -3.69 -0.39
CA VAL A 287 -17.49 -3.27 -1.35
C VAL A 287 -17.88 -3.67 -2.78
N GLY A 288 -18.55 -4.81 -2.94
CA GLY A 288 -18.95 -5.36 -4.22
C GLY A 288 -17.81 -6.05 -4.97
N GLY A 289 -18.18 -7.00 -5.84
CA GLY A 289 -17.24 -7.85 -6.59
C GLY A 289 -16.19 -7.08 -7.39
N PRO A 290 -16.58 -6.13 -8.27
CA PRO A 290 -15.63 -5.38 -9.10
C PRO A 290 -14.58 -4.61 -8.29
N GLY A 291 -15.00 -3.90 -7.24
CA GLY A 291 -14.09 -3.17 -6.35
C GLY A 291 -13.15 -4.10 -5.60
N LEU A 292 -13.67 -5.21 -5.07
CA LEU A 292 -12.89 -6.22 -4.38
C LEU A 292 -11.84 -6.86 -5.30
N ALA A 293 -12.20 -7.16 -6.55
CA ALA A 293 -11.27 -7.70 -7.55
C ALA A 293 -10.13 -6.72 -7.86
N VAL A 294 -10.38 -5.40 -7.88
CA VAL A 294 -9.30 -4.42 -8.03
C VAL A 294 -8.33 -4.49 -6.85
N ILE A 295 -8.84 -4.50 -5.61
CA ILE A 295 -8.01 -4.55 -4.40
C ILE A 295 -7.15 -5.82 -4.38
N MET A 296 -7.78 -6.98 -4.58
CA MET A 296 -7.08 -8.27 -4.60
C MET A 296 -6.09 -8.34 -5.76
N GLY A 297 -6.40 -7.73 -6.90
CA GLY A 297 -5.51 -7.67 -8.06
C GLY A 297 -4.28 -6.80 -7.83
N LEU A 298 -4.38 -5.70 -7.07
CA LEU A 298 -3.22 -4.90 -6.68
C LEU A 298 -2.30 -5.69 -5.73
N LEU A 299 -2.89 -6.34 -4.73
CA LEU A 299 -2.16 -7.20 -3.78
C LEU A 299 -1.51 -8.40 -4.47
N ALA A 300 -2.19 -9.05 -5.40
CA ALA A 300 -1.65 -10.21 -6.11
C ALA A 300 -0.49 -9.84 -7.05
N ARG A 301 -0.55 -8.67 -7.68
CA ARG A 301 0.47 -8.21 -8.64
C ARG A 301 1.74 -7.70 -7.97
N ASP A 302 1.60 -7.01 -6.85
CA ASP A 302 2.73 -6.46 -6.13
C ASP A 302 2.42 -6.40 -4.62
N HIS A 303 2.38 -7.58 -4.00
CA HIS A 303 2.06 -7.74 -2.58
C HIS A 303 3.00 -6.90 -1.70
N LYS A 304 4.29 -6.84 -2.07
CA LYS A 304 5.31 -6.13 -1.30
C LYS A 304 4.96 -4.66 -1.09
N HIS A 305 4.55 -3.99 -2.15
CA HIS A 305 4.29 -2.55 -2.13
C HIS A 305 2.85 -2.20 -1.78
N TRP A 306 1.89 -3.09 -2.05
CA TRP A 306 0.46 -2.82 -1.79
C TRP A 306 -0.05 -3.33 -0.43
N ARG A 307 0.60 -4.29 0.24
CA ARG A 307 0.13 -4.81 1.55
C ARG A 307 0.07 -3.78 2.70
N SER A 308 0.56 -2.56 2.45
CA SER A 308 0.57 -1.44 3.39
C SER A 308 0.05 -0.15 2.75
N GLY A 309 -0.53 0.72 3.56
CA GLY A 309 -1.03 2.04 3.14
C GLY A 309 -2.49 2.06 2.74
N MET A 310 -3.22 0.98 3.00
CA MET A 310 -4.67 0.99 2.86
C MET A 310 -5.28 2.04 3.81
N PRO A 311 -6.40 2.67 3.41
CA PRO A 311 -7.10 3.62 4.27
C PRO A 311 -7.44 3.00 5.63
N ASP A 312 -7.25 3.77 6.71
CA ASP A 312 -7.40 3.30 8.09
C ASP A 312 -8.76 2.64 8.36
N LEU A 313 -9.82 3.23 7.80
CA LEU A 313 -11.20 2.77 7.99
C LEU A 313 -11.78 2.20 6.70
N VAL A 314 -12.45 1.07 6.84
CA VAL A 314 -13.50 0.65 5.91
C VAL A 314 -14.84 0.82 6.61
N MET A 315 -15.72 1.56 5.98
CA MET A 315 -17.07 1.82 6.47
C MET A 315 -18.08 1.27 5.49
N TRP A 316 -19.23 0.85 5.97
CA TRP A 316 -20.27 0.26 5.16
C TRP A 316 -21.67 0.60 5.64
N LYS A 317 -22.61 0.41 4.71
CA LYS A 317 -24.05 0.41 4.92
C LYS A 317 -24.66 -0.71 4.12
N GLU A 318 -25.63 -1.38 4.71
CA GLU A 318 -26.39 -2.45 4.05
C GLU A 318 -27.68 -1.88 3.44
N GLU A 319 -28.24 -0.83 4.05
CA GLU A 319 -29.53 -0.22 3.67
C GLU A 319 -29.37 1.27 3.30
N PRO A 320 -30.19 1.81 2.38
CA PRO A 320 -31.16 1.10 1.52
C PRO A 320 -30.51 0.29 0.39
N PHE A 321 -29.21 0.50 0.16
CA PHE A 321 -28.40 -0.26 -0.79
C PHE A 321 -27.01 -0.48 -0.19
N PRO A 322 -26.36 -1.61 -0.49
CA PRO A 322 -25.01 -1.89 -0.03
C PRO A 322 -24.03 -0.84 -0.56
N ALA A 323 -23.27 -0.23 0.33
CA ALA A 323 -22.26 0.76 0.00
C ALA A 323 -21.07 0.64 0.95
N ALA A 324 -19.87 0.80 0.41
CA ALA A 324 -18.63 0.91 1.18
C ALA A 324 -17.96 2.26 0.94
N ARG A 325 -17.29 2.77 1.98
CA ARG A 325 -16.45 3.95 1.94
C ARG A 325 -15.11 3.67 2.62
N PHE A 326 -14.04 4.09 1.98
CA PHE A 326 -12.68 3.97 2.50
C PHE A 326 -12.22 5.33 3.00
N VAL A 327 -11.85 5.40 4.28
CA VAL A 327 -11.47 6.66 4.91
C VAL A 327 -10.09 6.57 5.52
N GLU A 328 -9.22 7.47 5.07
CA GLU A 328 -7.94 7.69 5.72
C GLU A 328 -8.11 8.81 6.76
N VAL A 329 -7.71 8.55 8.00
CA VAL A 329 -7.87 9.48 9.11
C VAL A 329 -6.55 10.19 9.37
N LYS A 330 -6.60 11.52 9.46
CA LYS A 330 -5.44 12.37 9.72
C LYS A 330 -5.69 13.26 10.92
N GLY A 331 -4.84 13.09 11.93
CA GLY A 331 -4.78 14.01 13.05
C GLY A 331 -4.27 15.41 12.64
N PRO A 332 -4.29 16.38 13.58
CA PRO A 332 -4.03 17.80 13.29
C PRO A 332 -2.66 18.09 12.64
N ARG A 333 -1.67 17.22 12.89
CA ARG A 333 -0.29 17.39 12.44
C ARG A 333 0.15 16.32 11.45
N ASP A 334 -0.76 15.42 11.05
CA ASP A 334 -0.44 14.34 10.14
C ASP A 334 -0.73 14.72 8.69
N THR A 335 0.05 14.16 7.77
CA THR A 335 -0.10 14.37 6.34
C THR A 335 -0.17 13.05 5.61
N LEU A 336 -0.94 13.02 4.53
CA LEU A 336 -1.11 11.85 3.71
C LEU A 336 0.20 11.47 3.01
N ALA A 337 0.71 10.28 3.35
CA ALA A 337 1.91 9.70 2.77
C ALA A 337 1.67 9.27 1.30
N ASP A 338 2.71 9.23 0.48
CA ASP A 338 2.56 8.96 -0.95
C ASP A 338 2.03 7.55 -1.26
N HIS A 339 2.33 6.55 -0.43
CA HIS A 339 1.76 5.21 -0.59
C HIS A 339 0.25 5.17 -0.27
N GLN A 340 -0.21 5.95 0.72
CA GLN A 340 -1.65 6.12 1.01
C GLN A 340 -2.37 6.87 -0.12
N ARG A 341 -1.72 7.89 -0.69
CA ARG A 341 -2.24 8.59 -1.89
C ARG A 341 -2.40 7.64 -3.07
N ALA A 342 -1.44 6.75 -3.29
CA ALA A 342 -1.52 5.77 -4.35
C ALA A 342 -2.73 4.84 -4.16
N TRP A 343 -2.93 4.31 -2.95
CA TRP A 343 -4.11 3.51 -2.61
C TRP A 343 -5.42 4.25 -2.84
N LEU A 344 -5.57 5.45 -2.28
CA LEU A 344 -6.78 6.25 -2.44
C LEU A 344 -7.08 6.55 -3.92
N ALA A 345 -6.04 6.79 -4.73
CA ALA A 345 -6.20 7.02 -6.16
C ALA A 345 -6.68 5.77 -6.89
N GLU A 346 -6.07 4.60 -6.66
CA GLU A 346 -6.52 3.35 -7.31
C GLU A 346 -7.95 2.99 -6.93
N LEU A 347 -8.31 3.12 -5.65
CA LEU A 347 -9.67 2.88 -5.17
C LEU A 347 -10.66 3.86 -5.83
N ALA A 348 -10.36 5.15 -5.88
CA ALA A 348 -11.20 6.14 -6.53
C ALA A 348 -11.38 5.88 -8.05
N PHE A 349 -10.30 5.52 -8.74
CA PHE A 349 -10.35 5.22 -10.18
C PHE A 349 -11.06 3.89 -10.48
N ALA A 350 -11.14 2.99 -9.50
CA ALA A 350 -11.99 1.80 -9.54
C ALA A 350 -13.47 2.10 -9.25
N GLY A 351 -13.84 3.35 -8.97
CA GLY A 351 -15.20 3.75 -8.66
C GLY A 351 -15.60 3.53 -7.19
N LEU A 352 -14.65 3.24 -6.30
CA LEU A 352 -14.90 3.13 -4.87
C LEU A 352 -14.93 4.52 -4.22
N ASP A 353 -15.79 4.68 -3.21
CA ASP A 353 -15.91 5.93 -2.46
C ASP A 353 -14.75 6.07 -1.48
N VAL A 354 -13.97 7.13 -1.64
CA VAL A 354 -12.78 7.41 -0.81
C VAL A 354 -12.81 8.83 -0.26
N GLU A 355 -12.38 8.98 0.99
CA GLU A 355 -12.31 10.28 1.67
C GLU A 355 -11.09 10.36 2.59
N VAL A 356 -10.55 11.56 2.78
CA VAL A 356 -9.60 11.84 3.88
C VAL A 356 -10.33 12.60 4.97
N CYS A 357 -10.39 12.03 6.17
CA CYS A 357 -10.96 12.66 7.34
C CYS A 357 -9.87 13.38 8.14
N LYS A 358 -9.94 14.70 8.26
CA LYS A 358 -9.00 15.50 9.05
C LYS A 358 -9.65 15.98 10.33
N ILE A 359 -9.06 15.58 11.46
CA ILE A 359 -9.48 16.03 12.78
C ILE A 359 -8.66 17.26 13.14
N LEU A 360 -9.34 18.37 13.39
CA LEU A 360 -8.75 19.65 13.77
C LEU A 360 -8.79 19.83 15.29
N GLU A 361 -7.78 20.50 15.83
CA GLU A 361 -7.83 21.04 17.20
C GLU A 361 -8.62 22.37 17.20
N PRO A 362 -9.31 22.72 18.30
CA PRO A 362 -10.07 23.97 18.42
C PRO A 362 -9.25 25.24 18.28
#